data_AF-A0A1H9HGN2-F1
#
_entry.id   AF-A0A1H9HGN2-F1
#
_cell.length_a   1.000
_cell.length_b   1.000
_cell.length_c   1.000
_cell.angle_alpha   90.00
_cell.angle_beta   90.00
_cell.angle_gamma   90.00
#
_symmetry.space_group_name_H-M   'P 1'
#
loop_
_entity.id
_entity.type
_entity.pdbx_description
1 polymer ?
#
loop_
_entity_poly.entity_id
_entity_poly.type
_entity_poly.pdbx_seq_one_letter_code
_entity_poly.pdbx_strand_id
1 'polypeptide(L)'
;MKRLLLFCLIIFMTVSLIACGNRMEEYTSPSGANRIKVEYDYASRPSVFYNGDCVWEYKGSGFNEEVFFEVEWIDDDTIKLIYNDESHNGKYYEEYEIDL
;
A
#
# COMPACT_ATOMS: atom_id res chain seq x y z
N MET A 1 -21.35 -32.64 10.71
CA MET A 1 -19.99 -32.42 11.26
C MET A 1 -19.00 -31.93 10.21
N LYS A 2 -18.70 -32.68 9.13
CA LYS A 2 -17.71 -32.28 8.10
C LYS A 2 -17.98 -30.90 7.44
N ARG A 3 -19.24 -30.60 7.10
CA ARG A 3 -19.63 -29.29 6.52
C ARG A 3 -19.49 -28.12 7.50
N LEU A 4 -19.73 -28.37 8.78
CA LEU A 4 -19.57 -27.36 9.85
C LEU A 4 -18.08 -27.06 10.07
N LEU A 5 -17.26 -28.11 10.06
CA LEU A 5 -15.80 -28.02 10.18
C LEU A 5 -15.18 -27.26 9.00
N LEU A 6 -15.67 -27.50 7.77
CA LEU A 6 -15.24 -26.77 6.58
C LEU A 6 -15.59 -25.28 6.66
N PHE A 7 -16.81 -24.95 7.12
CA PHE A 7 -17.25 -23.57 7.31
C PHE A 7 -16.41 -22.84 8.36
N CYS A 8 -16.10 -23.51 9.49
CA CYS A 8 -15.20 -22.96 10.50
C CYS A 8 -13.79 -22.71 9.95
N LEU A 9 -13.28 -23.57 9.08
CA LEU A 9 -11.96 -23.43 8.48
C LEU A 9 -11.90 -22.25 7.50
N ILE A 10 -12.97 -22.04 6.71
CA ILE A 10 -13.11 -20.86 5.83
C ILE A 10 -13.16 -19.58 6.68
N ILE A 11 -13.99 -19.56 7.73
CA ILE A 11 -14.09 -18.39 8.62
C ILE A 11 -12.73 -18.10 9.28
N PHE A 12 -12.05 -19.12 9.80
CA PHE A 12 -10.75 -18.97 10.45
C PHE A 12 -9.67 -18.44 9.49
N MET A 13 -9.68 -18.92 8.23
CA MET A 13 -8.81 -18.39 7.17
C MET A 13 -9.16 -16.93 6.85
N THR A 14 -10.44 -16.58 6.73
CA THR A 14 -10.86 -15.19 6.46
C THR A 14 -10.53 -14.23 7.60
N VAL A 15 -10.59 -14.66 8.86
CA VAL A 15 -10.24 -13.82 10.02
C VAL A 15 -8.73 -13.62 10.13
N SER A 16 -7.94 -14.64 9.78
CA SER A 16 -6.47 -14.53 9.72
C SER A 16 -6.00 -13.52 8.67
N LEU A 17 -6.76 -13.38 7.58
CA LEU A 17 -6.51 -12.36 6.53
C LEU A 17 -6.83 -10.93 6.99
N ILE A 18 -7.74 -10.74 7.95
CA ILE A 18 -8.09 -9.42 8.50
C ILE A 18 -7.05 -8.96 9.55
N ALA A 19 -6.37 -9.91 10.21
CA ALA A 19 -5.41 -9.62 11.28
C ALA A 19 -3.99 -9.27 10.79
N CYS A 20 -3.66 -9.52 9.52
CA CYS A 20 -2.43 -9.02 8.91
C CYS A 20 -2.61 -7.56 8.48
N GLY A 21 -2.52 -6.68 9.48
CA GLY A 21 -2.01 -5.31 9.41
C GLY A 21 -2.54 -4.39 8.32
N ASN A 22 -3.33 -3.40 8.72
CA ASN A 22 -3.37 -2.12 8.02
C ASN A 22 -1.95 -1.52 8.10
N ARG A 23 -1.10 -1.86 7.12
CA ARG A 23 0.25 -1.31 7.02
C ARG A 23 0.09 0.12 6.54
N MET A 24 0.63 1.07 7.30
CA MET A 24 0.51 2.49 7.02
C MET A 24 1.81 3.18 7.39
N GLU A 25 2.27 4.05 6.49
CA GLU A 25 3.44 4.91 6.68
C GLU A 25 3.05 6.37 6.47
N GLU A 26 3.57 7.26 7.31
CA GLU A 26 3.35 8.70 7.19
C GLU A 26 4.62 9.39 6.70
N TYR A 27 4.45 10.29 5.73
CA TYR A 27 5.54 11.08 5.17
C TYR A 27 5.20 12.57 5.30
N THR A 28 6.23 13.37 5.59
CA THR A 28 6.10 14.81 5.78
C THR A 28 6.90 15.52 4.70
N SER A 29 6.33 16.58 4.13
CA SER A 29 6.96 17.35 3.06
C SER A 29 8.25 18.02 3.51
N PRO A 30 9.13 18.44 2.58
CA PRO A 30 10.40 19.08 2.93
C PRO A 30 10.25 20.32 3.83
N SER A 31 9.22 21.15 3.63
CA SER A 31 8.94 22.29 4.53
C SER A 31 8.23 21.91 5.83
N GLY A 32 7.65 20.72 5.89
CA GLY A 32 6.78 20.28 6.99
C GLY A 32 5.33 20.75 6.88
N ALA A 33 4.94 21.43 5.80
CA ALA A 33 3.59 21.93 5.60
C ALA A 33 2.59 20.81 5.31
N ASN A 34 2.98 19.81 4.51
CA ASN A 34 2.10 18.74 4.07
C ASN A 34 2.48 17.40 4.68
N ARG A 35 1.48 16.56 4.91
CA ARG A 35 1.63 15.20 5.42
C ARG A 35 0.72 14.27 4.65
N ILE A 36 1.29 13.17 4.16
CA ILE A 36 0.53 12.11 3.50
C ILE A 36 0.56 10.84 4.35
N LYS A 37 -0.37 9.94 4.07
CA LYS A 37 -0.32 8.56 4.53
C LYS A 37 -0.34 7.62 3.34
N VAL A 38 0.54 6.64 3.33
CA VAL A 38 0.49 5.52 2.38
C VAL A 38 -0.02 4.31 3.12
N GLU A 39 -1.19 3.83 2.74
CA GLU A 39 -1.81 2.63 3.31
C GLU A 39 -1.76 1.49 2.32
N TYR A 40 -1.51 0.27 2.81
CA TYR A 40 -1.48 -0.93 1.99
C TYR A 40 -2.59 -1.89 2.38
N ASP A 41 -3.27 -2.41 1.36
CA ASP A 41 -4.23 -3.49 1.57
C ASP A 41 -3.56 -4.87 1.73
N TYR A 42 -4.39 -5.90 1.87
CA TYR A 42 -3.97 -7.29 2.07
C TYR A 42 -3.13 -7.86 0.91
N ALA A 43 -3.18 -7.24 -0.27
CA ALA A 43 -2.45 -7.65 -1.45
C ALA A 43 -1.28 -6.70 -1.74
N SER A 44 -0.85 -5.92 -0.74
CA SER A 44 0.23 -4.94 -0.82
C SER A 44 0.02 -3.85 -1.87
N ARG A 45 -1.24 -3.51 -2.17
CA ARG A 45 -1.54 -2.38 -3.07
C ARG A 45 -1.56 -1.07 -2.27
N PRO A 46 -0.75 -0.06 -2.65
CA PRO A 46 -0.74 1.22 -1.94
C PRO A 46 -1.93 2.11 -2.31
N SER A 47 -2.35 2.94 -1.36
CA SER A 47 -3.23 4.09 -1.54
C SER A 47 -2.65 5.28 -0.79
N VAL A 48 -2.67 6.45 -1.42
CA VAL A 48 -2.15 7.70 -0.84
C VAL A 48 -3.30 8.54 -0.33
N PHE A 49 -3.20 8.99 0.91
CA PHE A 49 -4.15 9.85 1.58
C PHE A 49 -3.53 11.18 1.95
N TYR A 50 -4.25 12.27 1.68
CA TYR A 50 -3.89 13.62 2.06
C TYR A 50 -5.11 14.32 2.67
N ASN A 51 -4.93 14.98 3.81
CA ASN A 51 -6.02 15.61 4.59
C ASN A 51 -7.24 14.71 4.89
N GLY A 52 -7.04 13.39 4.91
CA GLY A 52 -8.09 12.39 5.17
C GLY A 52 -8.81 11.88 3.92
N ASP A 53 -8.54 12.46 2.75
CA ASP A 53 -9.09 12.03 1.47
C ASP A 53 -8.09 11.12 0.74
N CYS A 54 -8.60 10.10 0.04
CA CYS A 54 -7.78 9.28 -0.84
C CYS A 54 -7.54 10.03 -2.15
N VAL A 55 -6.31 10.48 -2.36
CA VAL A 55 -5.92 11.26 -3.54
C VAL A 55 -5.39 10.38 -4.67
N TRP A 56 -4.92 9.17 -4.35
CA TRP A 56 -4.45 8.22 -5.34
C TRP A 56 -4.59 6.77 -4.85
N GLU A 57 -4.89 5.87 -5.78
CA GLU A 57 -4.99 4.43 -5.52
C GLU A 57 -4.29 3.64 -6.61
N TYR A 58 -3.53 2.62 -6.22
CA TYR A 58 -2.93 1.68 -7.15
C TYR A 58 -4.01 0.86 -7.88
N LYS A 59 -3.95 0.84 -9.22
CA LYS A 59 -4.94 0.14 -10.06
C LYS A 59 -4.49 -1.22 -10.59
N GLY A 60 -3.23 -1.59 -10.34
CA GLY A 60 -2.69 -2.87 -10.77
C GLY A 60 -3.20 -4.05 -9.93
N SER A 61 -2.68 -5.24 -10.27
CA SER A 61 -2.91 -6.44 -9.47
C SER A 61 -2.18 -6.35 -8.13
N GLY A 62 -2.56 -7.19 -7.17
CA GLY A 62 -1.79 -7.32 -5.94
C GLY A 62 -0.42 -7.96 -6.16
N PHE A 63 0.45 -7.82 -5.17
CA PHE A 63 1.78 -8.41 -5.15
C PHE A 63 1.74 -9.77 -4.44
N ASN A 64 2.61 -10.69 -4.87
CA ASN A 64 2.70 -12.03 -4.27
C ASN A 64 3.49 -12.04 -2.96
N GLU A 65 4.03 -10.90 -2.55
CA GLU A 65 4.79 -10.70 -1.33
C GLU A 65 4.42 -9.36 -0.66
N GLU A 66 4.97 -9.16 0.54
CA GLU A 66 4.89 -7.86 1.21
C GLU A 66 5.78 -6.86 0.47
N VAL A 67 5.16 -5.78 -0.02
CA VAL A 67 5.82 -4.75 -0.81
C VAL A 67 5.56 -3.39 -0.16
N PHE A 68 6.61 -2.56 -0.13
CA PHE A 68 6.54 -1.16 0.20
C PHE A 68 7.05 -0.35 -1.00
N PHE A 69 6.37 0.74 -1.30
CA PHE A 69 6.80 1.73 -2.26
C PHE A 69 7.58 2.81 -1.51
N GLU A 70 8.69 3.24 -2.09
CA GLU A 70 9.42 4.42 -1.64
C GLU A 70 8.63 5.68 -1.98
N VAL A 71 8.66 6.67 -1.07
CA VAL A 71 8.06 7.99 -1.26
C VAL A 71 9.17 9.02 -1.31
N GLU A 72 9.27 9.71 -2.44
CA GLU A 72 10.13 10.86 -2.61
C GLU A 72 9.26 12.12 -2.78
N TRP A 73 9.59 13.19 -2.06
CA TRP A 73 8.97 14.50 -2.30
C TRP A 73 9.72 15.21 -3.41
N ILE A 74 9.01 15.61 -4.47
CA ILE A 74 9.57 16.43 -5.55
C ILE A 74 9.61 17.90 -5.10
N ASP A 75 8.53 18.35 -4.50
CA ASP A 75 8.38 19.64 -3.82
C ASP A 75 7.44 19.48 -2.61
N ASP A 76 6.78 20.54 -2.16
CA ASP A 76 5.88 20.44 -1.00
C ASP A 76 4.50 19.85 -1.32
N ASP A 77 4.08 19.88 -2.58
CA ASP A 77 2.73 19.51 -3.02
C ASP A 77 2.74 18.32 -3.98
N THR A 78 3.92 17.82 -4.35
CA THR A 78 4.09 16.73 -5.32
C THR A 78 4.96 15.63 -4.75
N ILE A 79 4.48 14.40 -4.82
CA ILE A 79 5.25 13.20 -4.46
C ILE A 79 5.48 12.30 -5.65
N LYS A 80 6.56 11.53 -5.57
CA LYS A 80 6.81 10.37 -6.40
C LYS A 80 6.72 9.11 -5.53
N LEU A 81 5.88 8.18 -5.95
CA LEU A 81 5.74 6.86 -5.36
C LEU A 81 6.44 5.84 -6.25
N ILE A 82 7.43 5.11 -5.71
CA ILE A 82 8.34 4.27 -6.49
C ILE A 82 8.30 2.84 -5.96
N TYR A 83 8.03 1.88 -6.83
CA TYR A 83 8.28 0.47 -6.55
C TYR A 83 9.52 0.02 -7.30
N ASN A 84 10.55 -0.36 -6.53
CA ASN A 84 11.79 -0.91 -7.05
C ASN A 84 11.89 -2.39 -6.73
N ASP A 85 11.74 -3.23 -7.75
CA ASP A 85 11.88 -4.68 -7.64
C ASP A 85 13.35 -5.10 -7.80
N GLU A 86 14.16 -4.84 -6.78
CA GLU A 86 15.59 -5.18 -6.80
C GLU A 86 15.84 -6.68 -6.98
N SER A 87 14.96 -7.52 -6.41
CA SER A 87 15.01 -8.97 -6.48
C SER A 87 14.96 -9.53 -7.91
N HIS A 88 14.33 -8.81 -8.84
CA HIS A 88 14.31 -9.20 -10.26
C HIS A 88 14.99 -8.19 -11.18
N ASN A 89 16.00 -7.47 -10.68
CA ASN A 89 16.78 -6.48 -11.44
C ASN A 89 15.91 -5.37 -12.04
N GLY A 90 14.91 -4.88 -11.30
CA GLY A 90 14.02 -3.80 -11.72
C GLY A 90 13.01 -4.19 -12.78
N LYS A 91 12.77 -5.48 -13.02
CA LYS A 91 11.85 -5.96 -14.06
C LYS A 91 10.43 -5.41 -13.89
N TYR A 92 9.98 -5.26 -12.65
CA TYR A 92 8.66 -4.72 -12.31
C TYR A 92 8.76 -3.32 -11.71
N TYR A 93 9.76 -2.53 -12.11
CA TYR A 93 9.88 -1.14 -11.68
C TYR A 93 8.65 -0.34 -12.09
N GLU A 94 8.07 0.40 -11.14
CA GLU A 94 6.94 1.28 -11.37
C GLU A 94 7.16 2.61 -10.64
N GLU A 95 6.79 3.72 -11.28
CA GLU A 95 6.82 5.06 -10.66
C GLU A 95 5.53 5.82 -10.96
N TYR A 96 5.09 6.61 -9.98
CA TYR A 96 3.86 7.39 -10.06
C TYR A 96 4.10 8.79 -9.46
N GLU A 97 3.80 9.83 -10.22
CA GLU A 97 3.79 11.22 -9.74
C GLU A 97 2.36 11.59 -9.31
N ILE A 98 2.23 12.18 -8.12
CA ILE A 98 0.95 12.45 -7.47
C ILE A 98 1.00 13.88 -6.89
N ASP A 99 0.12 14.74 -7.39
CA ASP A 99 -0.17 16.06 -6.83
C ASP A 99 -1.15 15.92 -5.66
N LEU A 100 -0.91 16.64 -4.56
CA LEU A 100 -1.72 16.61 -3.33
C LEU A 100 -2.97 17.51 -3.35
#